data_AF-A0A533W6H3-F1
#
_entry.id   AF-A0A533W6H3-F1
#
_cell.length_a   1.000
_cell.length_b   1.000
_cell.length_c   1.000
_cell.angle_alpha   90.00
_cell.angle_beta   90.00
_cell.angle_gamma   90.00
#
_symmetry.space_group_name_H-M   'P 1'
#
loop_
_entity.id
_entity.type
_entity.pdbx_description
1 polymer ?
#
loop_
_entity_poly.entity_id
_entity_poly.type
_entity_poly.pdbx_seq_one_letter_code
_entity_poly.pdbx_strand_id
1 'polypeptide(L)'
;MPIESQFLEKVIERERPDGILLGFGGQTALNAGMDLNEKGVLSKHKVKVLGTGTAAIEAADNRIKFRQLMIEKGLPIPKSWGANTVEEAQAAAREIGFPVM
;
A
#
# COMPACT_ATOMS: atom_id res chain seq x y z
N MET A 1 -22.92 2.40 2.70
CA MET A 1 -22.29 3.23 1.67
C MET A 1 -21.00 2.53 1.25
N PRO A 2 -20.71 2.37 -0.05
CA PRO A 2 -19.47 1.74 -0.48
C PRO A 2 -18.26 2.60 -0.05
N ILE A 3 -17.16 1.95 0.33
CA ILE A 3 -15.90 2.62 0.72
C ILE A 3 -15.13 2.90 -0.57
N GLU A 4 -15.60 3.89 -1.33
CA GLU A 4 -15.01 4.34 -2.59
C GLU A 4 -14.65 5.82 -2.47
N SER A 5 -13.55 6.24 -3.12
CA SER A 5 -13.04 7.61 -3.05
C SER A 5 -14.07 8.68 -3.37
N GLN A 6 -14.94 8.46 -4.36
CA GLN A 6 -15.99 9.43 -4.74
C GLN A 6 -16.99 9.73 -3.61
N PHE A 7 -17.28 8.76 -2.75
CA PHE A 7 -18.17 8.95 -1.60
C PHE A 7 -17.39 9.51 -0.41
N LEU A 8 -16.17 9.04 -0.21
CA LEU A 8 -15.31 9.52 0.87
C LEU A 8 -14.93 11.00 0.68
N GLU A 9 -14.69 11.45 -0.54
CA GLU A 9 -14.44 12.87 -0.82
C GLU A 9 -15.65 13.73 -0.44
N LYS A 10 -16.87 13.30 -0.74
CA LYS A 10 -18.10 14.01 -0.30
C LYS A 10 -18.20 14.10 1.23
N VAL A 11 -17.79 13.05 1.94
CA VAL A 11 -17.74 13.06 3.41
C VAL A 11 -16.66 14.03 3.90
N ILE A 12 -15.46 14.01 3.30
CA ILE A 12 -14.38 14.94 3.63
C ILE A 12 -14.79 16.40 3.34
N GLU A 13 -15.47 16.66 2.22
CA GLU A 13 -15.96 17.99 1.84
C GLU A 13 -16.98 18.54 2.85
N ARG A 14 -17.88 17.67 3.32
CA ARG A 14 -18.93 18.01 4.29
C ARG A 14 -18.37 18.19 5.69
N GLU A 15 -17.58 17.23 6.17
CA GLU A 15 -17.16 17.15 7.58
C GLU A 15 -15.83 17.87 7.83
N ARG A 16 -15.04 18.13 6.79
CA ARG A 16 -13.75 18.85 6.83
C ARG A 16 -12.80 18.39 7.96
N PRO A 17 -12.43 17.10 8.01
CA PRO A 17 -11.56 16.59 9.06
C PRO A 17 -10.14 17.14 8.91
N ASP A 18 -9.49 17.44 10.04
CA ASP A 18 -8.06 17.80 10.04
C ASP A 18 -7.15 16.61 9.73
N GLY A 19 -7.62 15.39 9.99
CA GLY A 19 -6.88 14.18 9.70
C GLY A 19 -7.69 12.88 9.73
N ILE A 20 -7.09 11.83 9.22
CA ILE A 20 -7.68 10.48 9.07
C ILE A 20 -6.71 9.41 9.55
N LEU A 21 -7.26 8.31 10.07
CA LEU A 21 -6.52 7.13 10.50
C LEU A 21 -6.83 5.96 9.56
N LEU A 22 -5.81 5.45 8.85
CA LEU A 22 -5.99 4.40 7.85
C LEU A 22 -5.79 2.97 8.40
N GLY A 23 -5.16 2.84 9.57
CA GLY A 23 -4.72 1.54 10.12
C GLY A 23 -5.81 0.70 10.80
N PHE A 24 -7.04 1.20 10.95
CA PHE A 24 -8.08 0.53 11.76
C PHE A 24 -9.16 -0.21 10.94
N GLY A 25 -9.11 -0.14 9.61
CA GLY A 25 -10.14 -0.74 8.73
C GLY A 25 -9.62 -1.80 7.76
N GLY A 26 -8.49 -2.44 8.09
CA GLY A 26 -7.85 -3.45 7.25
C GLY A 26 -7.47 -2.93 5.85
N GLN A 27 -7.36 -3.84 4.87
CA GLN A 27 -6.97 -3.48 3.51
C GLN A 27 -7.98 -2.56 2.82
N THR A 28 -9.27 -2.65 3.18
CA THR A 28 -10.29 -1.78 2.60
C THR A 28 -10.04 -0.31 2.94
N ALA A 29 -9.73 0.01 4.20
CA ALA A 29 -9.40 1.37 4.59
C ALA A 29 -8.05 1.84 4.04
N LEU A 30 -7.05 0.94 4.00
CA LEU A 30 -5.75 1.25 3.40
C LEU A 30 -5.89 1.59 1.92
N ASN A 31 -6.52 0.74 1.12
CA ASN A 31 -6.72 0.97 -0.32
C ASN A 31 -7.49 2.25 -0.58
N ALA A 32 -8.58 2.50 0.16
CA ALA A 32 -9.37 3.70 0.00
C ALA A 32 -8.59 4.98 0.38
N GLY A 33 -7.82 4.93 1.46
CA GLY A 33 -6.94 6.03 1.86
C GLY A 33 -5.83 6.32 0.86
N MET A 34 -5.23 5.27 0.29
CA MET A 34 -4.20 5.39 -0.73
C MET A 34 -4.78 5.96 -2.04
N ASP A 35 -5.96 5.51 -2.47
CA ASP A 35 -6.66 6.05 -3.65
C ASP A 35 -7.02 7.54 -3.47
N LEU A 36 -7.47 7.96 -2.27
CA LEU A 36 -7.69 9.37 -1.95
C LEU A 36 -6.39 10.20 -2.00
N ASN A 37 -5.29 9.63 -1.54
CA ASN A 37 -3.97 10.28 -1.59
C ASN A 37 -3.47 10.42 -3.03
N GLU A 38 -3.58 9.36 -3.83
CA GLU A 38 -3.14 9.31 -5.23
C GLU A 38 -3.95 10.26 -6.12
N LYS A 39 -5.26 10.39 -5.86
CA LYS A 39 -6.14 11.39 -6.49
C LYS A 39 -5.92 12.82 -5.98
N GLY A 40 -5.05 13.04 -5.00
CA GLY A 40 -4.75 14.36 -4.43
C GLY A 40 -5.86 14.95 -3.56
N VAL A 41 -6.89 14.16 -3.21
CA VAL A 41 -8.03 14.61 -2.39
C VAL A 41 -7.57 15.05 -1.00
N LEU A 42 -6.68 14.28 -0.38
CA LEU A 42 -6.16 14.61 0.95
C LEU A 42 -5.43 15.96 0.95
N SER A 43 -4.61 16.22 -0.08
CA SER A 43 -3.92 17.50 -0.27
C SER A 43 -4.88 18.65 -0.57
N LYS A 44 -5.86 18.44 -1.46
CA LYS A 44 -6.91 19.41 -1.82
C LYS A 44 -7.67 19.89 -0.58
N HIS A 45 -8.01 18.97 0.32
CA HIS A 45 -8.79 19.26 1.53
C HIS A 45 -7.94 19.47 2.79
N LYS A 46 -6.60 19.48 2.67
CA LYS A 46 -5.64 19.64 3.78
C LYS A 46 -5.81 18.62 4.91
N VAL A 47 -6.23 17.41 4.56
CA VAL A 47 -6.43 16.29 5.50
C VAL A 47 -5.10 15.59 5.73
N LYS A 48 -4.68 15.47 6.99
CA LYS A 48 -3.45 14.74 7.35
C LYS A 48 -3.71 13.26 7.56
N VAL A 49 -2.82 12.40 7.07
CA VAL A 49 -2.80 11.00 7.48
C VAL A 49 -2.10 10.91 8.84
N LEU A 50 -2.82 10.39 9.84
CA LEU A 50 -2.34 10.21 11.20
C LEU A 50 -1.85 8.77 11.39
N GLY A 51 -0.80 8.59 12.20
CA GLY A 51 -0.14 7.30 12.38
C GLY A 51 0.85 7.00 11.26
N THR A 52 0.78 5.81 10.67
CA THR A 52 1.67 5.41 9.57
C THR A 52 1.36 6.23 8.31
N GLY A 53 2.35 6.99 7.82
CA GLY A 53 2.19 7.81 6.61
C GLY A 53 2.00 6.99 5.34
N THR A 54 1.41 7.59 4.31
CA THR A 54 1.10 6.94 3.02
C THR A 54 2.32 6.34 2.33
N ALA A 55 3.47 7.02 2.37
CA ALA A 55 4.73 6.50 1.82
C ALA A 55 5.21 5.22 2.54
N ALA A 56 5.04 5.15 3.86
CA ALA A 56 5.40 3.96 4.64
C ALA A 56 4.42 2.79 4.38
N ILE A 57 3.12 3.09 4.24
CA ILE A 57 2.11 2.11 3.82
C ILE A 57 2.47 1.55 2.44
N GLU A 58 2.76 2.41 1.47
CA GLU A 58 3.09 2.01 0.10
C GLU A 58 4.37 1.17 0.03
N ALA A 59 5.40 1.54 0.81
CA ALA A 59 6.64 0.78 0.90
C ALA A 59 6.43 -0.62 1.50
N ALA A 60 5.49 -0.76 2.45
CA ALA A 60 5.18 -2.03 3.10
C ALA A 60 4.30 -2.95 2.24
N ASP A 61 3.32 -2.39 1.53
CA ASP A 61 2.34 -3.18 0.76
C ASP A 61 2.90 -3.67 -0.59
N ASN A 62 3.82 -2.91 -1.19
CA ASN A 62 4.52 -3.33 -2.40
C ASN A 62 5.69 -4.26 -2.06
N ARG A 63 5.54 -5.56 -2.35
CA ARG A 63 6.55 -6.60 -2.08
C ARG A 63 7.93 -6.29 -2.64
N ILE A 64 8.03 -5.67 -3.81
CA ILE A 64 9.31 -5.31 -4.42
C ILE A 64 9.95 -4.16 -3.64
N LYS A 65 9.19 -3.11 -3.32
CA LYS A 65 9.67 -1.99 -2.49
C LYS A 65 10.08 -2.45 -1.10
N PHE A 66 9.27 -3.32 -0.47
CA PHE A 66 9.57 -3.88 0.83
C PHE A 66 10.88 -4.69 0.80
N ARG A 67 11.04 -5.59 -0.18
CA ARG A 67 12.27 -6.36 -0.37
C ARG A 67 13.49 -5.46 -0.53
N GLN A 68 13.38 -4.43 -1.38
CA GLN A 68 14.45 -3.47 -1.63
C GLN A 68 14.82 -2.71 -0.36
N LEU A 69 13.84 -2.24 0.41
CA LEU A 69 14.04 -1.58 1.70
C LEU A 69 14.78 -2.48 2.70
N MET A 70 14.41 -3.76 2.78
CA MET A 70 15.08 -4.70 3.68
C MET A 70 16.55 -4.92 3.28
N ILE A 71 16.84 -5.05 1.98
CA ILE A 71 18.21 -5.15 1.46
C ILE A 71 19.01 -3.90 1.79
N GLU A 72 18.44 -2.72 1.55
CA GLU A 72 19.08 -1.43 1.86
C GLU A 72 19.39 -1.28 3.36
N LYS A 73 18.55 -1.86 4.22
CA LYS A 73 18.76 -1.88 5.67
C LYS A 73 19.65 -3.03 6.16
N GLY A 74 20.14 -3.88 5.26
CA GLY A 74 20.97 -5.03 5.62
C GLY A 74 20.23 -6.10 6.42
N LEU A 75 18.89 -6.14 6.31
CA LEU A 75 18.07 -7.11 7.01
C LEU A 75 17.97 -8.41 6.20
N PRO A 76 18.09 -9.58 6.85
CA PRO A 76 17.99 -10.85 6.15
C PRO A 76 16.58 -11.05 5.61
N ILE A 77 16.48 -11.51 4.35
CA ILE A 77 15.23 -11.82 3.68
C ILE A 77 15.35 -13.17 2.95
N PRO A 78 14.25 -13.94 2.82
CA PRO A 78 14.24 -15.13 1.98
C PRO A 78 14.54 -14.81 0.52
N LYS A 79 15.21 -15.75 -0.18
CA LYS A 79 15.37 -15.66 -1.64
C LYS A 79 13.98 -15.60 -2.27
N SER A 80 13.71 -14.49 -2.96
CA SER A 80 12.40 -14.19 -3.55
C SER A 80 12.56 -13.33 -4.78
N TRP A 81 11.59 -13.43 -5.69
CA TRP A 81 11.55 -12.70 -6.96
C TRP A 81 10.14 -12.14 -7.20
N GLY A 82 10.04 -10.95 -7.78
CA GLY A 82 8.76 -10.39 -8.23
C GLY A 82 8.44 -10.90 -9.63
N ALA A 83 7.20 -11.34 -9.87
CA ALA A 83 6.73 -11.82 -11.16
C ALA A 83 5.39 -11.18 -11.51
N ASN A 84 5.23 -10.76 -12.76
CA ASN A 84 3.99 -10.18 -13.31
C ASN A 84 3.31 -11.13 -14.29
N THR A 85 3.99 -12.22 -14.70
CA THR A 85 3.45 -13.26 -15.59
C THR A 85 3.66 -14.64 -15.01
N VAL A 86 2.92 -15.62 -15.54
CA VAL A 86 3.04 -17.02 -15.12
C VAL A 86 4.41 -17.58 -15.50
N GLU A 87 4.94 -17.18 -16.65
CA GLU A 87 6.24 -17.61 -17.17
C GLU A 87 7.38 -17.10 -16.28
N GLU A 88 7.31 -15.83 -15.86
CA GLU A 88 8.25 -15.23 -14.90
C GLU A 88 8.20 -15.97 -13.55
N ALA A 89 7.00 -16.25 -13.05
CA ALA A 89 6.82 -16.95 -11.77
C ALA A 89 7.40 -18.38 -11.82
N GLN A 90 7.19 -19.11 -12.93
CA GLN A 90 7.75 -20.45 -13.12
C GLN A 90 9.28 -20.43 -13.23
N ALA A 91 9.85 -19.44 -13.92
CA ALA A 91 11.30 -19.26 -13.99
C ALA A 91 11.90 -19.00 -12.60
N ALA A 92 11.31 -18.09 -11.84
CA ALA A 92 11.70 -17.79 -10.47
C ALA A 92 11.59 -19.02 -9.55
N ALA A 93 10.49 -19.78 -9.64
CA ALA A 93 10.30 -20.99 -8.83
C ALA A 93 11.38 -22.05 -9.11
N ARG A 94 11.78 -22.24 -10.38
CA ARG A 94 12.88 -23.15 -10.75
C ARG A 94 14.23 -22.67 -10.22
N GLU A 95 14.47 -21.37 -10.19
CA GLU A 95 15.73 -20.80 -9.69
C GLU A 95 15.83 -20.78 -8.16
N ILE A 96 14.70 -20.67 -7.46
CA ILE A 96 14.64 -20.73 -5.99
C ILE A 96 14.68 -22.19 -5.51
N GLY A 97 13.99 -23.09 -6.22
CA GLY A 97 13.83 -24.49 -5.84
C GLY A 97 12.57 -24.70 -4.99
N PHE A 98 11.84 -25.79 -5.24
CA PHE A 98 10.61 -26.12 -4.52
C PHE A 98 10.89 -26.70 -3.12
N PRO A 99 9.98 -26.49 -2.14
CA PRO A 99 8.72 -25.75 -2.25
C PRO A 99 8.91 -24.23 -2.22
N VAL A 100 8.03 -23.50 -2.93
CA VAL A 100 7.95 -22.03 -2.91
C VAL A 100 6.55 -21.58 -2.46
N MET A 101 6.46 -20.38 -1.89
CA MET A 101 5.22 -19.73 -1.43
C MET A 101 4.91 -18.50 -2.28
#